data_AF-A0A6N9SJ67-F1
#
_entry.id   AF-A0A6N9SJ67-F1
#
_cell.length_a   1.000
_cell.length_b   1.000
_cell.length_c   1.000
_cell.angle_alpha   90.00
_cell.angle_beta   90.00
_cell.angle_gamma   90.00
#
_symmetry.space_group_name_H-M   'P 1'
#
loop_
_entity.id
_entity.type
_entity.pdbx_description
1 polymer ?
#
loop_
_entity_poly.entity_id
_entity_poly.type
_entity_poly.pdbx_seq_one_letter_code
_entity_poly.pdbx_strand_id
1 'polypeptide(L)'
;MQKKSIISRGFWVMIVGGMLTGMGNGSVFGAALMCFLGRGDFGDWGGWNGQAYDPHTFTGFIDWCMLVFGFAYIGILAIAFQRHYAIENAA
;
A
#
# COMPACT_ATOMS: atom_id res chain seq x y z
N MET A 1 28.52 -12.59 -18.09
CA MET A 1 27.26 -11.82 -18.18
C MET A 1 26.95 -11.26 -16.80
N GLN A 2 27.06 -9.94 -16.63
CA GLN A 2 26.76 -9.27 -15.37
C GLN A 2 25.27 -9.46 -15.06
N LYS A 3 24.93 -10.32 -14.09
CA LYS A 3 23.53 -10.53 -13.69
C LYS A 3 23.05 -9.22 -13.05
N LYS A 4 22.07 -8.54 -13.66
CA LYS A 4 21.42 -7.37 -13.08
C LYS A 4 20.99 -7.68 -11.64
N SER A 5 21.09 -6.70 -10.72
CA SER A 5 20.67 -6.91 -9.34
C SER A 5 19.22 -7.38 -9.28
N ILE A 6 18.87 -8.19 -8.27
CA ILE A 6 17.50 -8.69 -8.09
C ILE A 6 16.50 -7.53 -7.98
N ILE A 7 16.93 -6.40 -7.44
CA ILE A 7 16.14 -5.16 -7.34
C ILE A 7 15.79 -4.62 -8.73
N SER A 8 16.76 -4.57 -9.66
CA SER A 8 16.53 -4.10 -11.02
C SER A 8 15.58 -5.02 -11.79
N ARG A 9 15.64 -6.34 -11.53
CA ARG A 9 14.76 -7.33 -12.16
C ARG A 9 13.36 -7.35 -11.54
N GLY A 10 13.28 -7.13 -10.24
CA GLY A 10 12.06 -7.16 -9.44
C GLY A 10 11.35 -5.82 -9.31
N PHE A 11 11.81 -4.76 -10.00
CA PHE A 11 11.28 -3.40 -9.85
C PHE A 11 9.75 -3.33 -9.95
N TRP A 12 9.17 -3.90 -11.02
CA TRP A 12 7.71 -3.90 -11.19
C TRP A 12 6.98 -4.82 -10.20
N VAL A 13 7.60 -5.93 -9.80
CA VAL A 13 7.03 -6.85 -8.80
C VAL A 13 6.97 -6.17 -7.43
N MET A 14 7.98 -5.37 -7.10
CA MET A 14 8.03 -4.58 -5.88
C MET A 14 6.91 -3.53 -5.85
N ILE A 15 6.71 -2.80 -6.96
CA ILE A 15 5.68 -1.77 -7.05
C ILE A 15 4.29 -2.40 -7.03
N VAL A 16 4.00 -3.32 -7.95
CA VAL A 16 2.67 -3.91 -8.10
C VAL A 16 2.32 -4.78 -6.91
N GLY A 17 3.24 -5.65 -6.46
CA GLY A 17 3.04 -6.49 -5.29
C GLY A 17 2.91 -5.67 -4.02
N GLY A 18 3.76 -4.64 -3.86
CA GLY A 18 3.70 -3.73 -2.71
C GLY A 18 2.39 -2.97 -2.63
N MET A 19 1.94 -2.37 -3.74
CA MET A 19 0.65 -1.66 -3.78
C MET A 19 -0.51 -2.62 -3.59
N LEU A 20 -0.54 -3.76 -4.27
CA LEU A 20 -1.67 -4.71 -4.18
C LEU A 20 -1.83 -5.23 -2.75
N THR A 21 -0.75 -5.70 -2.14
CA THR A 21 -0.79 -6.21 -0.77
C THR A 21 -1.03 -5.07 0.23
N GLY A 22 -0.35 -3.94 0.09
CA GLY A 22 -0.49 -2.82 1.01
C GLY A 22 -1.89 -2.20 0.95
N MET A 23 -2.39 -1.85 -0.23
CA MET A 23 -3.75 -1.30 -0.39
C MET A 23 -4.82 -2.28 0.11
N GLY A 24 -4.66 -3.59 -0.15
CA GLY A 24 -5.58 -4.61 0.36
C GLY A 24 -5.64 -4.63 1.90
N ASN A 25 -4.50 -4.51 2.58
CA ASN A 25 -4.47 -4.43 4.05
C ASN A 25 -4.97 -3.08 4.56
N GLY A 26 -4.65 -1.98 3.86
CA GLY A 26 -5.09 -0.64 4.22
C GLY A 26 -6.61 -0.48 4.15
N SER A 27 -7.28 -1.14 3.20
CA SER A 27 -8.75 -1.10 3.11
C SER A 27 -9.42 -1.82 4.28
N VAL A 28 -8.88 -2.99 4.67
CA VAL A 28 -9.36 -3.74 5.85
C VAL A 28 -9.15 -2.92 7.12
N PHE A 29 -7.98 -2.30 7.28
CA PHE A 29 -7.68 -1.42 8.42
C PHE A 29 -8.64 -0.22 8.48
N GLY A 30 -8.82 0.48 7.37
CA GLY A 30 -9.71 1.64 7.28
C GLY A 30 -11.15 1.27 7.59
N ALA A 31 -11.67 0.21 6.96
CA ALA A 31 -13.03 -0.27 7.20
C ALA A 31 -13.24 -0.69 8.67
N ALA A 32 -12.28 -1.39 9.27
CA ALA A 32 -12.36 -1.79 10.68
C ALA A 32 -12.40 -0.57 11.61
N LEU A 33 -11.51 0.41 11.43
CA LEU A 33 -11.52 1.65 12.21
C LEU A 33 -12.85 2.38 12.12
N MET A 34 -13.41 2.48 10.92
CA MET A 34 -14.69 3.17 10.74
C MET A 34 -15.86 2.41 11.36
N CYS A 35 -15.83 1.07 11.37
CA CYS A 35 -16.80 0.26 12.11
C CYS A 35 -16.70 0.51 13.63
N PHE A 36 -15.49 0.74 14.17
CA PHE A 36 -15.29 0.98 15.60
C PHE A 36 -15.58 2.41 16.04
N LEU A 37 -15.23 3.40 15.21
CA LEU A 37 -15.42 4.83 15.53
C LEU A 37 -16.85 5.30 15.25
N GLY A 38 -17.64 4.49 14.54
CA GLY A 38 -18.96 4.85 14.05
C GLY A 38 -18.86 5.52 12.69
N ARG A 39 -19.68 5.06 11.75
CA ARG A 39 -19.78 5.64 10.41
C ARG A 39 -20.37 7.05 10.52
N GLY A 40 -19.67 8.05 10.00
CA GLY A 40 -20.18 9.43 9.85
C GLY A 40 -21.45 9.50 8.99
N ASP A 41 -22.05 10.69 8.87
CA ASP A 41 -23.29 10.86 8.11
C ASP A 41 -23.11 10.46 6.63
N PHE A 42 -24.19 10.01 5.98
CA PHE A 42 -24.15 9.65 4.55
C PHE A 42 -23.73 10.84 3.67
N GLY A 43 -23.95 12.08 4.13
CA GLY A 43 -23.46 13.30 3.48
C GLY A 43 -21.94 13.34 3.34
N ASP A 44 -21.20 12.72 4.27
CA ASP A 44 -19.73 12.69 4.32
C ASP A 44 -19.14 11.40 3.73
N TRP A 45 -19.94 10.62 2.99
CA TRP A 45 -19.50 9.34 2.42
C TRP A 45 -18.34 9.51 1.44
N GLY A 46 -18.36 10.58 0.65
CA GLY A 46 -17.30 10.96 -0.29
C GLY A 46 -17.00 9.98 -1.41
N GLY A 47 -17.84 8.97 -1.68
CA GLY A 47 -17.51 7.91 -2.64
C GLY A 47 -17.61 8.27 -4.13
N TRP A 48 -17.56 9.56 -4.50
CA TRP A 48 -17.71 10.01 -5.89
C TRP A 48 -16.58 10.96 -6.33
N ASN A 49 -15.94 10.66 -7.46
CA ASN A 49 -14.86 11.45 -8.08
C ASN A 49 -13.76 11.83 -7.07
N GLY A 50 -13.33 13.09 -7.04
CA GLY A 50 -12.23 13.56 -6.19
C GLY A 50 -12.54 13.53 -4.70
N GLN A 51 -13.81 13.43 -4.30
CA GLN A 51 -14.18 13.27 -2.88
C GLN A 51 -13.70 11.92 -2.34
N ALA A 52 -13.52 10.92 -3.20
CA ALA A 52 -13.00 9.61 -2.80
C ALA A 52 -11.53 9.68 -2.36
N TYR A 53 -10.85 10.80 -2.59
CA TYR A 53 -9.48 11.04 -2.12
C TYR A 53 -9.39 12.15 -1.08
N ASP A 54 -10.52 12.68 -0.60
CA ASP A 54 -10.56 13.63 0.50
C ASP A 54 -10.53 12.87 1.84
N PRO A 55 -9.43 12.94 2.62
CA PRO A 55 -9.27 12.17 3.85
C PRO A 55 -10.27 12.56 4.95
N HIS A 56 -11.02 13.64 4.80
CA HIS A 56 -12.10 14.03 5.71
C HIS A 56 -13.40 13.28 5.44
N THR A 57 -13.53 12.63 4.28
CA THR A 57 -14.69 11.79 3.95
C THR A 57 -14.46 10.35 4.36
N PHE A 58 -15.55 9.58 4.48
CA PHE A 58 -15.47 8.16 4.83
C PHE A 58 -14.63 7.36 3.82
N THR A 59 -14.97 7.46 2.54
CA THR A 59 -14.27 6.73 1.48
C THR A 59 -12.84 7.24 1.33
N GLY A 60 -12.65 8.56 1.40
CA GLY A 60 -11.31 9.13 1.26
C GLY A 60 -10.37 8.83 2.40
N PHE A 61 -10.85 8.67 3.64
CA PHE A 61 -10.01 8.15 4.72
C PHE A 61 -9.53 6.71 4.43
N ILE A 62 -10.43 5.85 3.94
CA ILE A 62 -10.08 4.47 3.59
C ILE A 62 -9.08 4.44 2.44
N ASP A 63 -9.31 5.21 1.37
CA ASP A 63 -8.40 5.31 0.23
C ASP A 63 -7.03 5.88 0.66
N TRP A 64 -7.00 6.80 1.62
CA TRP A 64 -5.76 7.28 2.21
C TRP A 64 -5.01 6.16 2.95
N CYS A 65 -5.71 5.38 3.78
CA CYS A 65 -5.13 4.22 4.45
C CYS A 65 -4.58 3.21 3.43
N MET A 66 -5.29 2.96 2.34
CA MET A 66 -4.84 2.09 1.25
C MET A 66 -3.54 2.58 0.63
N LEU A 67 -3.44 3.88 0.30
CA LEU A 67 -2.23 4.47 -0.28
C LEU A 67 -1.02 4.37 0.67
N VAL A 68 -1.20 4.71 1.95
CA VAL A 68 -0.12 4.62 2.95
C VAL A 68 0.41 3.22 3.07
N PHE A 69 -0.48 2.25 3.24
CA PHE A 69 -0.07 0.87 3.40
C PHE A 69 0.56 0.37 2.09
N GLY A 70 0.04 0.77 0.93
CA GLY A 70 0.66 0.52 -0.38
C GLY A 70 2.12 0.96 -0.43
N PHE A 71 2.40 2.24 -0.15
CA PHE A 71 3.76 2.77 -0.16
C PHE A 71 4.65 2.14 0.91
N ALA A 72 4.12 1.85 2.10
CA ALA A 72 4.85 1.15 3.15
C ALA A 72 5.30 -0.25 2.69
N TYR A 73 4.42 -1.01 2.03
CA TYR A 73 4.73 -2.34 1.52
C TYR A 73 5.71 -2.32 0.35
N ILE A 74 5.67 -1.31 -0.54
CA ILE A 74 6.74 -1.11 -1.53
C ILE A 74 8.09 -0.97 -0.82
N GLY A 75 8.16 -0.12 0.21
CA GLY A 75 9.39 0.10 0.99
C GLY A 75 9.90 -1.18 1.65
N ILE A 76 9.00 -1.98 2.24
CA ILE A 76 9.33 -3.28 2.83
C ILE A 76 9.90 -4.23 1.78
N LEU A 77 9.28 -4.31 0.59
CA LEU A 77 9.77 -5.16 -0.51
C LEU A 77 11.12 -4.67 -1.04
N ALA A 78 11.36 -3.36 -1.10
CA ALA A 78 12.66 -2.80 -1.48
C ALA A 78 13.77 -3.27 -0.52
N ILE A 79 13.51 -3.19 0.79
CA ILE A 79 14.44 -3.66 1.83
C ILE A 79 14.63 -5.18 1.75
N ALA A 80 13.55 -5.93 1.57
CA ALA A 80 13.60 -7.39 1.46
C ALA A 80 14.46 -7.83 0.26
N PHE A 81 14.27 -7.22 -0.91
CA PHE A 81 15.08 -7.53 -2.10
C PHE A 81 16.56 -7.15 -1.93
N GLN A 82 16.87 -6.03 -1.26
CA GLN A 82 18.26 -5.69 -0.92
C GLN A 82 18.92 -6.75 -0.04
N ARG A 83 18.21 -7.20 1.00
CA ARG A 83 18.71 -8.24 1.91
C ARG A 83 18.88 -9.59 1.21
N HIS A 84 17.91 -9.99 0.40
CA HIS A 84 18.01 -11.22 -0.39
C HIS A 84 19.19 -11.17 -1.38
N TYR A 85 19.40 -10.05 -2.06
CA TYR A 85 20.56 -9.87 -2.92
C TYR A 85 21.88 -10.05 -2.18
N ALA A 86 22.00 -9.45 -0.99
CA ALA A 86 23.22 -9.58 -0.19
C ALA A 86 23.48 -11.05 0.20
N ILE A 87 22.44 -11.80 0.58
CA ILE A 87 22.54 -13.23 0.91
C ILE A 87 22.93 -14.05 -0.32
N GLU A 88 22.29 -13.83 -1.47
CA GLU A 88 22.56 -14.57 -2.72
C GLU A 88 23.99 -14.37 -3.25
N ASN A 89 24.62 -13.23 -2.97
CA ASN A 89 26.00 -12.95 -3.40
C ASN A 89 27.05 -13.18 -2.30
N ALA A 90 26.63 -13.49 -1.07
CA ALA A 90 27.54 -13.87 0.02
C ALA A 90 27.86 -15.38 0.00
N ALA A 91 27.06 -16.18 -0.71
CA ALA A 91 27.27 -17.60 -0.99
C ALA A 91 28.07 -17.81 -2.28
#